data_AF-A0A6A4DI83-F1
#
_entry.id   AF-A0A6A4DI83-F1
#
_cell.length_a   1.000
_cell.length_b   1.000
_cell.length_c   1.000
_cell.angle_alpha   90.00
_cell.angle_beta   90.00
_cell.angle_gamma   90.00
#
_symmetry.space_group_name_H-M   'P 1'
#
loop_
_entity.id
_entity.type
_entity.pdbx_description
1 polymer ?
#
loop_
_entity_poly.entity_id
_entity_poly.type
_entity_poly.pdbx_seq_one_letter_code
_entity_poly.pdbx_strand_id
1 'polypeptide(L)'
;MGQLTRGMKRCRRPSADGESQLLCGASMLHKDFWLEALDAQHRYGFNLRAFHKVWKHEMADASHSSREEDASFFHWLDHGNGSRLELPECSQQELRSTRVEYCTTEQRKQYELKFVYGEEGDSRVQYAASGCVVHTDERSKWIFVVDLAGRMYLGRKRKGRFHHSSFVSGAPIFAAGKIIIKNGVILAIEPHSGHFKPRLENLLSLCSILADHGVDIDDVAFIKPKKWSCEWPFPPQPDLELEDFAGASDTDYGANKSDSEELAT
;
A
#
# COMPACT_ATOMS: atom_id res chain seq x y z
N MET A 1 28.99 20.10 2.44
CA MET A 1 28.20 18.98 1.87
C MET A 1 28.15 17.80 2.86
N GLY A 2 27.58 17.94 4.06
CA GLY A 2 27.60 16.83 5.02
C GLY A 2 27.06 17.12 6.41
N GLN A 3 25.77 17.45 6.54
CA GLN A 3 25.18 17.73 7.87
C GLN A 3 23.88 16.97 8.23
N LEU A 4 23.24 16.22 7.34
CA LEU A 4 21.98 15.52 7.70
C LEU A 4 22.13 14.01 7.97
N THR A 5 23.11 13.33 7.38
CA THR A 5 23.25 11.85 7.53
C THR A 5 24.27 11.42 8.61
N ARG A 6 25.08 12.35 9.14
CA ARG A 6 26.12 12.04 10.14
C ARG A 6 25.56 11.57 11.50
N GLY A 7 24.26 11.73 11.74
CA GLY A 7 23.59 11.32 12.98
C GLY A 7 22.99 9.91 12.96
N MET A 8 22.66 9.36 11.79
CA MET A 8 21.99 8.05 11.69
C MET A 8 22.98 6.88 11.83
N LYS A 9 24.25 7.06 11.42
CA LYS A 9 25.32 6.04 11.57
C LYS A 9 25.74 5.77 13.02
N ARG A 10 25.16 6.45 14.04
CA ARG A 10 25.53 6.31 15.46
C ARG A 10 24.41 6.01 16.44
N CYS A 11 23.18 5.71 15.99
CA CYS A 11 22.17 5.16 16.89
C CYS A 11 22.32 3.65 17.10
N ARG A 12 23.52 3.17 17.45
CA ARG A 12 23.62 1.98 18.33
C ARG A 12 23.51 2.48 19.76
N ARG A 13 22.29 2.73 20.22
CA ARG A 13 22.03 2.69 21.66
C ARG A 13 21.59 1.26 21.96
N PRO A 14 22.30 0.49 22.80
CA PRO A 14 21.72 -0.70 23.35
C PRO A 14 20.55 -0.24 24.21
N SER A 15 19.31 -0.56 23.81
CA SER A 15 18.22 -0.58 24.77
C SER A 15 18.54 -1.68 25.76
N ALA A 16 18.46 -1.36 27.06
CA ALA A 16 18.69 -2.34 28.13
C ALA A 16 17.69 -3.52 28.10
N ASP A 17 16.65 -3.44 27.25
CA ASP A 17 15.59 -4.43 27.11
C ASP A 17 15.33 -4.88 25.65
N GLY A 18 16.27 -4.72 24.72
CA GLY A 18 16.24 -5.39 23.41
C GLY A 18 15.10 -5.03 22.43
N GLU A 19 14.14 -4.18 22.80
CA GLU A 19 13.07 -3.74 21.91
C GLU A 19 13.39 -2.37 21.28
N SER A 20 13.45 -2.32 19.95
CA SER A 20 13.50 -1.07 19.17
C SER A 20 12.17 -0.33 19.36
N GLN A 21 12.18 0.73 20.17
CA GLN A 21 11.00 1.54 20.42
C GLN A 21 10.64 2.34 19.17
N LEU A 22 9.57 1.92 18.48
CA LEU A 22 9.06 2.59 17.28
C LEU A 22 8.53 3.98 17.66
N LEU A 23 9.18 5.02 17.11
CA LEU A 23 8.95 6.42 17.47
C LEU A 23 7.72 7.05 16.78
N CYS A 24 6.93 6.29 16.03
CA CYS A 24 5.80 6.82 15.25
C CYS A 24 4.48 6.09 15.53
N GLY A 25 3.38 6.85 15.46
CA GLY A 25 2.03 6.28 15.53
C GLY A 25 1.68 5.47 14.27
N ALA A 26 0.77 4.52 14.42
CA ALA A 26 0.24 3.73 13.31
C ALA A 26 -0.46 4.64 12.28
N SER A 27 -0.23 4.36 11.00
CA SER A 27 -0.94 4.95 9.88
C SER A 27 -2.24 4.18 9.63
N MET A 28 -3.36 4.89 9.78
CA MET A 28 -4.70 4.33 9.60
C MET A 28 -5.14 4.41 8.14
N LEU A 29 -6.00 3.48 7.73
CA LEU A 29 -6.68 3.55 6.45
C LEU A 29 -7.46 4.87 6.37
N HIS A 30 -7.28 5.60 5.27
CA HIS A 30 -7.92 6.90 5.11
C HIS A 30 -9.45 6.75 5.06
N LYS A 31 -10.15 7.70 5.67
CA LYS A 31 -11.62 7.76 5.75
C LYS A 31 -12.38 7.79 4.41
N ASP A 32 -11.68 7.78 3.28
CA ASP A 32 -12.32 7.64 1.98
C ASP A 32 -12.49 6.17 1.59
N PHE A 33 -11.74 5.25 2.20
CA PHE A 33 -11.69 3.83 1.83
C PHE A 33 -12.33 2.91 2.88
N TRP A 34 -12.91 3.47 3.95
CA TRP A 34 -13.58 2.69 5.00
C TRP A 34 -14.74 1.84 4.46
N LEU A 35 -15.46 2.32 3.44
CA LEU A 35 -16.55 1.56 2.82
C LEU A 35 -16.05 0.26 2.20
N GLU A 36 -14.92 0.31 1.48
CA GLU A 36 -14.29 -0.90 0.89
C GLU A 36 -13.84 -1.87 1.99
N ALA A 37 -13.31 -1.32 3.09
CA ALA A 37 -12.83 -2.12 4.22
C ALA A 37 -13.96 -2.82 4.98
N LEU A 38 -15.12 -2.16 5.14
CA LEU A 38 -16.27 -2.71 5.83
C LEU A 38 -17.18 -3.57 4.96
N ASP A 39 -17.16 -3.37 3.64
CA ASP A 39 -17.97 -4.14 2.72
C ASP A 39 -17.51 -5.61 2.73
N ALA A 40 -18.38 -6.53 3.16
CA ALA A 40 -18.10 -7.96 3.16
C ALA A 40 -17.79 -8.50 1.74
N GLN A 41 -18.26 -7.78 0.71
CA GLN A 41 -18.01 -8.10 -0.69
C GLN A 41 -16.71 -7.48 -1.24
N HIS A 42 -16.05 -6.61 -0.45
CA HIS A 42 -14.86 -5.83 -0.79
C HIS A 42 -14.95 -5.12 -2.15
N ARG A 43 -16.13 -4.57 -2.48
CA ARG A 43 -16.31 -3.79 -3.71
C ARG A 43 -15.42 -2.57 -3.69
N TYR A 44 -14.91 -2.19 -4.86
CA TYR A 44 -13.92 -1.13 -4.96
C TYR A 44 -14.43 0.20 -4.41
N GLY A 45 -13.65 0.79 -3.50
CA GLY A 45 -14.08 1.94 -2.71
C GLY A 45 -14.43 3.18 -3.53
N PHE A 46 -13.76 3.40 -4.67
CA PHE A 46 -14.10 4.51 -5.56
C PHE A 46 -15.54 4.40 -6.06
N ASN A 47 -15.96 3.20 -6.46
CA ASN A 47 -17.30 2.92 -6.97
C ASN A 47 -18.31 3.02 -5.83
N LEU A 48 -18.04 2.39 -4.67
CA LEU A 48 -18.91 2.46 -3.49
C LEU A 48 -19.19 3.92 -3.05
N ARG A 49 -18.21 4.81 -3.14
CA ARG A 49 -18.40 6.23 -2.78
C ARG A 49 -19.40 6.96 -3.68
N ALA A 50 -19.50 6.60 -4.95
CA ALA A 50 -20.48 7.21 -5.86
C ALA A 50 -21.91 6.87 -5.39
N PHE A 51 -22.17 5.59 -5.15
CA PHE A 51 -23.45 5.11 -4.61
C PHE A 51 -23.75 5.66 -3.21
N HIS A 52 -22.74 5.71 -2.33
CA HIS A 52 -22.91 6.24 -0.98
C HIS A 52 -23.26 7.73 -0.96
N LYS A 53 -22.82 8.53 -1.96
CA LYS A 53 -23.27 9.92 -2.09
C LYS A 53 -24.77 9.98 -2.36
N VAL A 54 -25.28 9.18 -3.30
CA VAL A 54 -26.70 9.15 -3.64
C VAL A 54 -27.54 8.68 -2.46
N TRP A 55 -27.14 7.59 -1.81
CA TRP A 55 -27.81 7.10 -0.60
C TRP A 55 -27.93 8.20 0.47
N LYS A 56 -26.86 8.95 0.75
CA LYS A 56 -26.91 10.06 1.71
C LYS A 56 -27.89 11.17 1.31
N HIS A 57 -28.02 11.47 0.01
CA HIS A 57 -29.00 12.44 -0.47
C HIS A 57 -30.43 11.91 -0.28
N GLU A 58 -30.70 10.65 -0.67
CA GLU A 58 -32.00 10.03 -0.44
C GLU A 58 -32.38 10.00 1.05
N MET A 59 -31.43 9.70 1.94
CA MET A 59 -31.67 9.71 3.38
C MET A 59 -31.90 11.12 3.96
N ALA A 60 -31.34 12.15 3.34
CA ALA A 60 -31.54 13.54 3.77
C ALA A 60 -32.89 14.13 3.27
N ASP A 61 -33.34 13.70 2.09
CA ASP A 61 -34.57 14.18 1.46
C ASP A 61 -35.82 13.39 1.90
N ALA A 62 -35.66 12.17 2.41
CA ALA A 62 -36.75 11.30 2.87
C ALA A 62 -37.44 11.84 4.13
N SER A 63 -38.46 12.68 3.93
CA SER A 63 -39.37 13.11 5.00
C SER A 63 -40.45 12.06 5.34
N HIS A 64 -40.77 11.10 4.47
CA HIS A 64 -41.62 9.94 4.78
C HIS A 64 -41.39 8.82 3.74
N SER A 65 -41.30 7.55 4.16
CA SER A 65 -41.31 6.31 3.34
C SER A 65 -39.96 5.67 2.92
N SER A 66 -38.85 5.88 3.64
CA SER A 66 -37.73 4.93 3.61
C SER A 66 -37.99 3.78 4.58
N ARG A 67 -37.78 2.53 4.16
CA ARG A 67 -37.86 1.37 5.07
C ARG A 67 -36.72 1.52 6.09
N GLU A 68 -36.96 1.22 7.37
CA GLU A 68 -35.92 1.31 8.41
C GLU A 68 -34.65 0.50 8.04
N GLU A 69 -34.82 -0.60 7.30
CA GLU A 69 -33.73 -1.45 6.79
C GLU A 69 -32.81 -0.72 5.80
N ASP A 70 -33.32 0.27 5.05
CA ASP A 70 -32.55 1.09 4.10
C ASP A 70 -31.71 2.19 4.78
N ALA A 71 -31.81 2.33 6.11
CA ALA A 71 -30.87 3.13 6.90
C ALA A 71 -29.46 2.52 6.94
N SER A 72 -29.31 1.25 6.53
CA SER A 72 -28.01 0.65 6.25
C SER A 72 -27.65 0.83 4.78
N PHE A 73 -26.54 1.52 4.50
CA PHE A 73 -26.06 1.74 3.14
C PHE A 73 -25.92 0.43 2.32
N PHE A 74 -25.33 -0.62 2.92
CA PHE A 74 -25.14 -1.89 2.21
C PHE A 74 -26.45 -2.61 1.94
N HIS A 75 -27.42 -2.53 2.85
CA HIS A 75 -28.77 -3.07 2.60
C HIS A 75 -29.46 -2.31 1.48
N TRP A 76 -29.46 -0.98 1.53
CA TRP A 76 -30.02 -0.14 0.47
C TRP A 76 -29.37 -0.43 -0.89
N LEU A 77 -28.06 -0.66 -0.90
CA LEU A 77 -27.29 -0.93 -2.11
C LEU A 77 -27.59 -2.30 -2.72
N ASP A 78 -27.79 -3.34 -1.89
CA ASP A 78 -27.94 -4.72 -2.35
C ASP A 78 -29.41 -5.15 -2.49
N HIS A 79 -30.31 -4.61 -1.66
CA HIS A 79 -31.72 -5.01 -1.55
C HIS A 79 -32.72 -3.86 -1.70
N GLY A 80 -32.30 -2.61 -1.50
CA GLY A 80 -33.13 -1.42 -1.62
C GLY A 80 -33.07 -0.77 -3.00
N ASN A 81 -33.35 0.54 -3.05
CA ASN A 81 -33.36 1.34 -4.28
C ASN A 81 -32.01 1.36 -4.99
N GLY A 82 -30.91 1.28 -4.24
CA GLY A 82 -29.55 1.25 -4.78
C GLY A 82 -29.28 0.03 -5.67
N SER A 83 -30.02 -1.07 -5.48
CA SER A 83 -29.81 -2.33 -6.23
C SER A 83 -30.10 -2.22 -7.74
N ARG A 84 -30.86 -1.19 -8.16
CA ARG A 84 -31.24 -0.92 -9.55
C ARG A 84 -30.72 0.44 -10.06
N LEU A 85 -29.95 1.15 -9.24
CA LEU A 85 -29.43 2.46 -9.56
C LEU A 85 -28.26 2.33 -10.54
N GLU A 86 -28.31 3.06 -11.65
CA GLU A 86 -27.20 3.17 -12.60
C GLU A 86 -26.62 4.58 -12.52
N LEU A 87 -25.32 4.69 -12.26
CA LEU A 87 -24.62 5.97 -12.18
C LEU A 87 -23.75 6.19 -13.42
N PRO A 88 -23.63 7.42 -13.94
CA PRO A 88 -22.74 7.72 -15.06
C PRO A 88 -21.28 7.32 -14.80
N GLU A 89 -20.84 7.38 -13.55
CA GLU A 89 -19.47 7.06 -13.15
C GLU A 89 -19.23 5.56 -12.93
N CYS A 90 -20.27 4.77 -12.66
CA CYS A 90 -20.16 3.35 -12.38
C CYS A 90 -21.52 2.63 -12.49
N SER A 91 -21.58 1.62 -13.36
CA SER A 91 -22.77 0.77 -13.45
C SER A 91 -22.89 -0.19 -12.26
N GLN A 92 -24.09 -0.72 -12.01
CA GLN A 92 -24.26 -1.78 -10.99
C GLN A 92 -23.45 -3.04 -11.34
N GLN A 93 -23.35 -3.38 -12.61
CA GLN A 93 -22.53 -4.50 -13.06
C GLN A 93 -21.05 -4.29 -12.72
N GLU A 94 -20.52 -3.11 -13.01
CA GLU A 94 -19.13 -2.75 -12.74
C GLU A 94 -18.82 -2.71 -11.24
N LEU A 95 -19.76 -2.18 -10.43
CA LEU A 95 -19.67 -2.19 -8.98
C LEU A 95 -19.52 -3.61 -8.43
N ARG A 96 -20.32 -4.55 -8.95
CA ARG A 96 -20.33 -5.95 -8.50
C ARG A 96 -19.12 -6.75 -8.99
N SER A 97 -18.61 -6.43 -10.17
CA SER A 97 -17.46 -7.12 -10.75
C SER A 97 -16.13 -6.65 -10.16
N THR A 98 -16.03 -5.37 -9.78
CA THR A 98 -14.77 -4.76 -9.32
C THR A 98 -14.62 -4.88 -7.80
N ARG A 99 -13.81 -5.85 -7.38
CA ARG A 99 -13.58 -6.20 -5.97
C ARG A 99 -12.11 -6.21 -5.66
N VAL A 100 -11.76 -5.60 -4.54
CA VAL A 100 -10.41 -5.60 -3.99
C VAL A 100 -10.17 -6.92 -3.26
N GLU A 101 -9.03 -7.52 -3.55
CA GLU A 101 -8.55 -8.74 -2.94
C GLU A 101 -7.85 -8.35 -1.63
N TYR A 102 -8.41 -8.77 -0.49
CA TYR A 102 -7.77 -8.64 0.82
C TYR A 102 -7.16 -9.97 1.21
N CYS A 103 -5.87 -9.95 1.51
CA CYS A 103 -5.13 -11.15 1.89
C CYS A 103 -5.60 -11.63 3.26
N THR A 104 -5.93 -12.92 3.34
CA THR A 104 -5.93 -13.63 4.62
C THR A 104 -4.52 -13.68 5.20
N THR A 105 -4.41 -14.02 6.49
CA THR A 105 -3.10 -14.23 7.14
C THR A 105 -2.22 -15.23 6.39
N GLU A 106 -2.80 -16.28 5.80
CA GLU A 106 -2.04 -17.27 5.04
C GLU A 106 -1.60 -16.73 3.67
N GLN A 107 -2.50 -16.11 2.91
CA GLN A 107 -2.18 -15.50 1.61
C GLN A 107 -1.10 -14.42 1.75
N ARG A 108 -1.13 -13.65 2.86
CA ARG A 108 -0.17 -12.59 3.12
C ARG A 108 1.28 -13.07 3.17
N LYS A 109 1.53 -14.31 3.63
CA LYS A 109 2.88 -14.89 3.72
C LYS A 109 3.59 -14.96 2.36
N GLN A 110 2.84 -15.09 1.27
CA GLN A 110 3.42 -15.13 -0.09
C GLN A 110 4.05 -13.80 -0.51
N TYR A 111 3.62 -12.69 0.11
CA TYR A 111 4.13 -11.36 -0.16
C TYR A 111 5.18 -10.90 0.85
N GLU A 112 5.42 -11.68 1.91
CA GLU A 112 6.34 -11.32 2.99
C GLU A 112 7.78 -11.32 2.49
N LEU A 113 8.52 -10.28 2.86
CA LEU A 113 9.91 -10.12 2.53
C LEU A 113 10.80 -10.59 3.67
N LYS A 114 11.95 -11.17 3.30
CA LYS A 114 13.04 -11.51 4.19
C LYS A 114 14.31 -10.82 3.74
N PHE A 115 14.98 -10.15 4.66
CA PHE A 115 16.29 -9.57 4.45
C PHE A 115 17.37 -10.64 4.70
N VAL A 116 18.31 -10.75 3.78
CA VAL A 116 19.43 -11.71 3.81
C VAL A 116 20.72 -11.00 3.45
N TYR A 117 21.84 -11.46 4.01
CA TYR A 117 23.15 -10.93 3.65
C TYR A 117 23.63 -11.61 2.37
N GLY A 118 23.99 -10.80 1.37
CA GLY A 118 24.64 -11.23 0.15
C GLY A 118 26.10 -11.63 0.39
N GLU A 119 26.70 -12.27 -0.60
CA GLU A 119 28.10 -12.73 -0.55
C GLU A 119 29.10 -11.57 -0.40
N GLU A 120 28.72 -10.38 -0.90
CA GLU A 120 29.52 -9.14 -0.81
C GLU A 120 29.26 -8.36 0.49
N GLY A 121 28.43 -8.90 1.39
CA GLY A 121 28.06 -8.26 2.67
C GLY A 121 26.93 -7.24 2.56
N ASP A 122 26.34 -7.07 1.37
CA ASP A 122 25.19 -6.21 1.10
C ASP A 122 23.88 -6.83 1.59
N SER A 123 22.95 -6.04 2.12
CA SER A 123 21.61 -6.53 2.47
C SER A 123 20.76 -6.69 1.22
N ARG A 124 20.25 -7.90 0.99
CA ARG A 124 19.35 -8.24 -0.12
C ARG A 124 17.99 -8.68 0.38
N VAL A 125 17.00 -8.53 -0.48
CA VAL A 125 15.61 -8.86 -0.21
C VAL A 125 15.16 -10.05 -1.06
N GLN A 126 14.54 -11.04 -0.41
CA GLN A 126 13.89 -12.18 -1.04
C GLN A 126 12.48 -12.35 -0.50
N TYR A 127 11.61 -13.04 -1.23
CA TYR A 127 10.32 -13.47 -0.67
C TYR A 127 10.56 -14.54 0.39
N ALA A 128 9.93 -14.40 1.56
CA ALA A 128 10.10 -15.32 2.68
C ALA A 128 9.58 -16.72 2.35
N ALA A 129 8.46 -16.82 1.62
CA ALA A 129 7.81 -18.08 1.29
C ALA A 129 8.60 -18.89 0.23
N SER A 130 9.04 -18.25 -0.85
CA SER A 130 9.71 -18.94 -1.97
C SER A 130 11.23 -18.92 -1.89
N GLY A 131 11.82 -17.99 -1.13
CA GLY A 131 13.25 -17.73 -1.12
C GLY A 131 13.77 -17.03 -2.38
N CYS A 132 12.89 -16.69 -3.34
CA CYS A 132 13.31 -16.04 -4.58
C CYS A 132 13.75 -14.60 -4.31
N VAL A 133 14.90 -14.23 -4.87
CA VAL A 133 15.41 -12.85 -4.85
C VAL A 133 14.41 -11.93 -5.54
N VAL A 134 14.12 -10.80 -4.91
CA VAL A 134 13.14 -9.85 -5.44
C VAL A 134 13.73 -9.02 -6.57
N HIS A 135 12.99 -8.91 -7.67
CA HIS A 135 13.28 -7.97 -8.75
C HIS A 135 11.98 -7.30 -9.20
N THR A 136 11.91 -5.97 -9.13
CA THR A 136 10.78 -5.19 -9.62
C THR A 136 10.98 -4.83 -11.09
N ASP A 137 10.06 -5.27 -11.93
CA ASP A 137 10.01 -4.85 -13.33
C ASP A 137 9.54 -3.40 -13.49
N GLU A 138 9.84 -2.85 -14.66
CA GLU A 138 9.57 -1.47 -15.08
C GLU A 138 8.15 -1.29 -15.64
N ARG A 139 7.43 -2.38 -15.88
CA ARG A 139 6.11 -2.35 -16.52
C ARG A 139 4.97 -2.23 -15.50
N SER A 140 5.30 -2.37 -14.22
CA SER A 140 4.32 -2.47 -13.14
C SER A 140 4.63 -1.47 -12.02
N LYS A 141 3.57 -0.99 -11.37
CA LYS A 141 3.71 -0.22 -10.12
C LYS A 141 3.87 -1.20 -8.97
N TRP A 142 5.06 -1.27 -8.38
CA TRP A 142 5.34 -2.10 -7.20
C TRP A 142 5.06 -1.34 -5.91
N ILE A 143 4.36 -1.98 -4.99
CA ILE A 143 3.91 -1.39 -3.73
C ILE A 143 4.32 -2.24 -2.55
N PHE A 144 4.64 -1.58 -1.43
CA PHE A 144 4.98 -2.25 -0.18
C PHE A 144 4.19 -1.71 1.00
N VAL A 145 4.05 -2.55 2.03
CA VAL A 145 3.50 -2.22 3.35
C VAL A 145 4.40 -2.79 4.43
N VAL A 146 4.65 -2.02 5.48
CA VAL A 146 5.25 -2.47 6.73
C VAL A 146 4.16 -2.50 7.80
N ASP A 147 3.85 -3.68 8.32
CA ASP A 147 2.84 -3.83 9.38
C ASP A 147 3.37 -3.40 10.76
N LEU A 148 2.51 -3.44 11.78
CA LEU A 148 2.88 -3.03 13.13
C LEU A 148 3.87 -3.97 13.85
N ALA A 149 4.18 -5.13 13.27
CA ALA A 149 5.24 -6.01 13.77
C ALA A 149 6.59 -5.75 13.08
N GLY A 150 6.65 -4.78 12.16
CA GLY A 150 7.84 -4.49 11.35
C GLY A 150 8.03 -5.44 10.17
N ARG A 151 7.06 -6.31 9.87
CA ARG A 151 7.13 -7.19 8.70
C ARG A 151 6.81 -6.39 7.45
N MET A 152 7.61 -6.59 6.40
CA MET A 152 7.45 -5.90 5.13
C MET A 152 6.84 -6.85 4.09
N TYR A 153 5.83 -6.36 3.37
CA TYR A 153 5.16 -7.07 2.30
C TYR A 153 5.32 -6.30 0.99
N LEU A 154 5.49 -7.02 -0.12
CA LEU A 154 5.70 -6.44 -1.45
C LEU A 154 4.83 -7.14 -2.49
N GLY A 155 4.30 -6.38 -3.45
CA GLY A 155 3.56 -6.93 -4.57
C GLY A 155 3.27 -5.91 -5.66
N ARG A 156 2.77 -6.39 -6.81
CA ARG A 156 2.34 -5.54 -7.92
C ARG A 156 0.97 -4.92 -7.60
N LYS A 157 0.86 -3.61 -7.79
CA LYS A 157 -0.41 -2.89 -7.69
C LYS A 157 -1.28 -3.24 -8.91
N ARG A 158 -2.54 -3.63 -8.66
CA ARG A 158 -3.55 -3.87 -9.70
C ARG A 158 -4.74 -2.96 -9.41
N LYS A 159 -5.00 -1.97 -10.27
CA LYS A 159 -6.07 -0.98 -10.03
C LYS A 159 -7.42 -1.68 -9.85
N GLY A 160 -8.18 -1.28 -8.82
CA GLY A 160 -9.48 -1.89 -8.51
C GLY A 160 -9.41 -3.32 -7.95
N ARG A 161 -8.21 -3.93 -7.85
CA ARG A 161 -8.02 -5.32 -7.41
C ARG A 161 -7.04 -5.49 -6.26
N PHE A 162 -5.88 -4.85 -6.30
CA PHE A 162 -4.82 -5.04 -5.31
C PHE A 162 -4.09 -3.73 -5.01
N HIS A 163 -4.15 -3.31 -3.75
CA HIS A 163 -3.64 -2.02 -3.26
C HIS A 163 -2.87 -2.22 -1.94
N HIS A 164 -2.33 -1.16 -1.35
CA HIS A 164 -1.66 -1.26 -0.04
C HIS A 164 -2.56 -1.88 1.04
N SER A 165 -3.85 -1.54 1.05
CA SER A 165 -4.82 -2.11 2.00
C SER A 165 -4.97 -3.63 1.85
N SER A 166 -4.71 -4.17 0.66
CA SER A 166 -4.84 -5.60 0.35
C SER A 166 -3.97 -6.48 1.21
N PHE A 167 -2.70 -6.12 1.42
CA PHE A 167 -1.78 -6.92 2.22
C PHE A 167 -2.34 -7.15 3.62
N VAL A 168 -2.87 -6.10 4.25
CA VAL A 168 -3.21 -6.07 5.67
C VAL A 168 -4.72 -6.11 5.95
N SER A 169 -5.55 -6.31 4.93
CA SER A 169 -7.02 -6.29 5.04
C SER A 169 -7.56 -5.01 5.67
N GLY A 170 -6.94 -3.87 5.35
CA GLY A 170 -7.31 -2.56 5.92
C GLY A 170 -6.82 -2.31 7.36
N ALA A 171 -6.09 -3.24 7.97
CA ALA A 171 -5.51 -3.03 9.30
C ALA A 171 -4.48 -1.88 9.31
N PRO A 172 -4.21 -1.28 10.49
CA PRO A 172 -3.21 -0.22 10.61
C PRO A 172 -1.80 -0.70 10.26
N ILE A 173 -0.96 0.21 9.79
CA ILE A 173 0.40 -0.09 9.31
C ILE A 173 1.40 0.94 9.85
N PHE A 174 2.70 0.64 9.80
CA PHE A 174 3.73 1.65 10.06
C PHE A 174 4.00 2.51 8.84
N ALA A 175 4.32 1.88 7.71
CA ALA A 175 4.74 2.59 6.51
C ALA A 175 4.22 1.88 5.26
N ALA A 176 4.06 2.63 4.19
CA ALA A 176 3.71 2.10 2.88
C ALA A 176 4.17 3.05 1.80
N GLY A 177 4.40 2.50 0.61
CA GLY A 177 4.85 3.29 -0.52
C GLY A 177 5.00 2.47 -1.78
N LYS A 178 5.71 3.05 -2.74
CA LYS A 178 6.24 2.36 -3.90
C LYS A 178 7.73 2.13 -3.70
N ILE A 179 8.25 1.10 -4.35
CA ILE A 179 9.64 0.70 -4.18
C ILE A 179 10.19 0.13 -5.48
N ILE A 180 11.47 0.38 -5.74
CA ILE A 180 12.25 -0.24 -6.81
C ILE A 180 13.28 -1.15 -6.15
N ILE A 181 13.31 -2.42 -6.57
CA ILE A 181 14.29 -3.41 -6.14
C ILE A 181 14.89 -4.06 -7.37
N LYS A 182 16.22 -4.11 -7.46
CA LYS A 182 16.92 -4.81 -8.54
C LYS A 182 17.83 -5.85 -7.93
N ASN A 183 17.58 -7.11 -8.28
CA ASN A 183 18.38 -8.27 -7.83
C ASN A 183 18.54 -8.32 -6.29
N GLY A 184 17.45 -8.01 -5.59
CA GLY A 184 17.39 -7.98 -4.13
C GLY A 184 17.81 -6.65 -3.49
N VAL A 185 18.41 -5.72 -4.24
CA VAL A 185 18.88 -4.43 -3.71
C VAL A 185 17.80 -3.37 -3.85
N ILE A 186 17.43 -2.72 -2.75
CA ILE A 186 16.48 -1.61 -2.74
C ILE A 186 17.18 -0.37 -3.33
N LEU A 187 16.67 0.14 -4.44
CA LEU A 187 17.26 1.30 -5.12
C LEU A 187 16.51 2.60 -4.82
N ALA A 188 15.18 2.54 -4.74
CA ALA A 188 14.37 3.73 -4.56
C ALA A 188 13.09 3.47 -3.79
N ILE A 189 12.65 4.46 -3.00
CA ILE A 189 11.40 4.44 -2.25
C ILE A 189 10.67 5.76 -2.46
N GLU A 190 9.39 5.68 -2.83
CA GLU A 190 8.45 6.79 -2.75
C GLU A 190 7.42 6.48 -1.66
N PRO A 191 7.35 7.24 -0.54
CA PRO A 191 6.40 7.01 0.55
C PRO A 191 4.98 7.51 0.20
N HIS A 192 4.45 7.00 -0.92
CA HIS A 192 3.12 7.32 -1.43
C HIS A 192 2.24 6.07 -1.47
N SER A 193 1.31 5.96 -0.53
CA SER A 193 0.41 4.80 -0.47
C SER A 193 -1.03 5.08 -0.91
N GLY A 194 -1.43 6.34 -1.03
CA GLY A 194 -2.80 6.76 -1.35
C GLY A 194 -3.82 6.45 -0.24
N HIS A 195 -3.97 5.18 0.11
CA HIS A 195 -4.88 4.62 1.13
C HIS A 195 -4.44 4.93 2.54
N PHE A 196 -3.14 4.84 2.82
CA PHE A 196 -2.53 5.26 4.08
C PHE A 196 -1.82 6.59 3.84
N LYS A 197 -1.84 7.50 4.81
CA LYS A 197 -1.20 8.82 4.67
C LYS A 197 0.00 8.89 5.62
N PRO A 198 1.08 8.10 5.36
CA PRO A 198 2.24 8.10 6.22
C PRO A 198 2.85 9.50 6.29
N ARG A 199 3.33 9.85 7.48
CA ARG A 199 3.94 11.14 7.81
C ARG A 199 5.46 11.00 7.84
N LEU A 200 6.15 12.12 8.05
CA LEU A 200 7.61 12.16 8.18
C LEU A 200 8.13 11.16 9.24
N GLU A 201 7.47 11.06 10.39
CA GLU A 201 7.82 10.11 11.45
C GLU A 201 7.76 8.64 10.99
N ASN A 202 6.79 8.27 10.15
CA ASN A 202 6.68 6.93 9.60
C ASN A 202 7.81 6.66 8.61
N LEU A 203 8.18 7.66 7.82
CA LEU A 203 9.28 7.57 6.87
C LEU A 203 10.64 7.42 7.57
N LEU A 204 10.88 8.21 8.62
CA LEU A 204 12.11 8.06 9.44
C LEU A 204 12.16 6.70 10.14
N SER A 205 11.02 6.20 10.61
CA SER A 205 10.93 4.85 11.21
C SER A 205 11.20 3.76 10.17
N LEU A 206 10.69 3.91 8.93
CA LEU A 206 11.01 3.02 7.83
C LEU A 206 12.52 2.98 7.55
N CYS A 207 13.19 4.15 7.53
CA CYS A 207 14.64 4.20 7.38
C CYS A 207 15.35 3.45 8.52
N SER A 208 14.89 3.57 9.77
CA SER A 208 15.46 2.82 10.89
C SER A 208 15.28 1.33 10.72
N ILE A 209 14.08 0.86 10.36
CA ILE A 209 13.79 -0.56 10.13
C ILE A 209 14.69 -1.11 9.02
N LEU A 210 14.83 -0.40 7.90
CA LEU A 210 15.70 -0.83 6.80
C LEU A 210 17.18 -0.87 7.22
N ALA A 211 17.65 0.13 7.97
CA ALA A 211 19.02 0.16 8.49
C ALA A 211 19.30 -0.98 9.48
N ASP A 212 18.33 -1.32 10.34
CA ASP A 212 18.42 -2.44 11.27
C ASP A 212 18.54 -3.79 10.54
N HIS A 213 17.98 -3.88 9.33
CA HIS A 213 18.16 -5.03 8.43
C HIS A 213 19.44 -4.95 7.58
N GLY A 214 20.30 -3.95 7.78
CA GLY A 214 21.58 -3.83 7.10
C GLY A 214 21.52 -3.14 5.73
N VAL A 215 20.39 -2.50 5.37
CA VAL A 215 20.30 -1.67 4.17
C VAL A 215 21.06 -0.36 4.40
N ASP A 216 21.98 0.00 3.51
CA ASP A 216 22.60 1.34 3.55
C ASP A 216 21.59 2.37 3.04
N ILE A 217 21.07 3.19 3.96
CA ILE A 217 20.07 4.22 3.65
C ILE A 217 20.64 5.30 2.74
N ASP A 218 21.95 5.53 2.76
CA ASP A 218 22.59 6.53 1.90
C ASP A 218 22.54 6.11 0.42
N ASP A 219 22.44 4.81 0.13
CA ASP A 219 22.35 4.25 -1.23
C ASP A 219 20.90 4.13 -1.75
N VAL A 220 19.90 4.40 -0.90
CA VAL A 220 18.49 4.38 -1.29
C VAL A 220 18.03 5.77 -1.72
N ALA A 221 17.55 5.88 -2.96
CA ALA A 221 16.93 7.11 -3.45
C ALA A 221 15.52 7.31 -2.89
N PHE A 222 15.36 8.26 -1.98
CA PHE A 222 14.04 8.67 -1.48
C PHE A 222 13.42 9.74 -2.37
N ILE A 223 12.29 9.40 -3.00
CA ILE A 223 11.60 10.24 -3.97
C ILE A 223 10.45 10.97 -3.28
N LYS A 224 10.41 12.30 -3.42
CA LYS A 224 9.42 13.17 -2.77
C LYS A 224 8.05 13.01 -3.47
N PRO A 225 6.98 12.61 -2.76
CA PRO A 225 5.64 12.60 -3.36
C PRO A 225 5.16 14.01 -3.72
N LYS A 226 4.47 14.18 -4.86
CA LYS A 226 3.92 15.49 -5.30
C LYS A 226 3.09 16.22 -4.24
N LYS A 227 2.34 15.46 -3.44
CA LYS A 227 1.44 16.00 -2.39
C LYS A 227 2.11 16.11 -1.01
N TRP A 228 3.44 15.97 -0.93
CA TRP A 228 4.18 16.11 0.34
C TRP A 228 4.33 17.58 0.72
N SER A 229 3.62 18.00 1.76
CA SER A 229 3.49 19.41 2.15
C SER A 229 4.57 19.90 3.11
N CYS A 230 5.20 19.00 3.87
CA CYS A 230 6.22 19.36 4.85
C CYS A 230 7.62 19.43 4.21
N GLU A 231 8.60 19.87 4.99
CA GLU A 231 10.01 19.81 4.60
C GLU A 231 10.38 18.37 4.22
N TRP A 232 11.12 18.24 3.12
CA TRP A 232 11.60 16.96 2.62
C TRP A 232 13.02 16.75 3.14
N PRO A 233 13.27 15.74 4.00
CA PRO A 233 14.54 15.62 4.71
C PRO A 233 15.66 14.99 3.87
N PHE A 234 15.35 14.51 2.66
CA PHE A 234 16.30 13.86 1.77
C PHE A 234 16.78 14.83 0.68
N PRO A 235 18.01 14.65 0.17
CA PRO A 235 18.52 15.47 -0.93
C PRO A 235 17.59 15.38 -2.15
N PRO A 236 17.53 16.44 -2.98
CA PRO A 236 16.82 16.38 -4.25
C PRO A 236 17.36 15.24 -5.13
N GLN A 237 16.47 14.51 -5.79
CA GLN A 237 16.81 13.42 -6.72
C GLN A 237 16.26 13.78 -8.12
N PRO A 238 16.86 14.75 -8.83
CA PRO A 238 16.31 15.27 -10.09
C PRO A 238 16.35 14.27 -11.25
N ASP A 239 17.25 13.28 -11.19
CA ASP A 239 17.46 12.30 -12.27
C ASP A 239 16.68 10.99 -12.05
N LEU A 240 15.95 10.88 -10.94
CA LEU A 240 15.19 9.70 -10.54
C LEU A 240 13.72 10.11 -10.33
N GLU A 241 13.05 10.43 -11.43
CA GLU A 241 11.60 10.48 -11.41
C GLU A 241 11.07 9.05 -11.56
N LEU A 242 10.46 8.51 -10.49
CA LEU A 242 9.56 7.34 -10.60
C LEU A 242 8.39 7.60 -11.59
N GLU A 243 8.27 8.82 -12.11
CA GLU A 243 7.34 9.23 -13.17
C GLU A 243 7.70 8.66 -14.54
N ASP A 244 8.92 8.17 -14.79
CA ASP A 244 9.25 7.49 -16.05
C ASP A 244 8.52 6.13 -16.21
N PHE A 245 7.87 5.65 -15.16
CA PHE A 245 6.92 4.53 -15.23
C PHE A 245 5.45 4.97 -15.33
N ALA A 246 5.18 6.26 -15.58
CA ALA A 246 3.84 6.74 -15.94
C ALA A 246 3.33 6.14 -17.27
N GLY A 247 4.23 5.56 -18.08
CA GLY A 247 3.90 4.74 -19.25
C GLY A 247 3.35 3.35 -18.92
N ALA A 248 3.53 2.86 -17.68
CA ALA A 248 2.74 1.74 -17.16
C ALA A 248 1.32 2.23 -16.92
N SER A 249 0.56 2.29 -18.00
CA SER A 249 -0.84 2.65 -17.95
C SER A 249 -1.55 1.73 -16.96
N ASP A 250 -2.57 2.24 -16.29
CA ASP A 250 -3.43 1.46 -15.39
C ASP A 250 -4.20 0.33 -16.15
N THR A 251 -3.79 -0.05 -17.36
CA THR A 251 -4.36 -1.13 -18.16
C THR A 251 -4.35 -2.42 -17.37
N ASP A 252 -5.53 -3.02 -17.30
CA ASP A 252 -5.76 -4.43 -17.04
C ASP A 252 -4.67 -5.27 -17.71
N TYR A 253 -3.67 -5.71 -16.93
CA TYR A 253 -3.02 -6.96 -17.26
C TYR A 253 -4.08 -8.01 -16.98
N GLY A 254 -4.78 -8.40 -18.04
CA GLY A 254 -5.88 -9.34 -18.00
C GLY A 254 -5.54 -10.53 -17.12
N ALA A 255 -6.47 -10.87 -16.25
CA ALA A 255 -6.46 -12.10 -15.48
C ALA A 255 -6.27 -13.29 -16.42
N ASN A 256 -5.03 -13.73 -16.66
CA ASN A 256 -4.68 -14.99 -17.33
C ASN A 256 -3.17 -15.32 -17.35
N LYS A 257 -2.41 -14.90 -16.33
CA LYS A 257 -1.19 -15.62 -15.95
C LYS A 257 -1.13 -15.69 -14.45
N SER A 258 -1.26 -16.90 -13.92
CA SER A 258 -0.98 -17.14 -12.50
C SER A 258 0.51 -16.88 -12.28
N ASP A 259 0.88 -16.18 -11.22
CA ASP A 259 2.27 -15.97 -10.80
C ASP A 259 3.01 -17.30 -10.49
N SER A 260 2.34 -18.44 -10.60
CA SER A 260 2.91 -19.79 -10.45
C SER A 260 3.76 -20.25 -11.64
N GLU A 261 3.67 -19.61 -12.82
CA GLU A 261 4.40 -20.07 -14.03
C GLU A 261 5.74 -19.36 -14.27
N GLU A 262 6.10 -18.31 -13.53
CA GLU A 262 7.37 -17.60 -13.70
C GLU A 262 8.49 -18.15 -12.78
N LEU A 263 8.21 -19.21 -12.01
CA LEU A 263 9.18 -19.92 -11.15
C LEU A 263 9.90 -21.08 -11.86
N ALA A 264 9.70 -21.25 -13.16
CA ALA A 264 10.28 -22.35 -13.93
C ALA A 264 10.82 -21.88 -15.29
N THR A 265 11.82 -21.00 -15.28
CA THR A 265 12.83 -20.88 -16.36
C THR A 265 14.07 -20.16 -15.87
#